data_AF-A0AAD3CL52-F1
#
_entry.id   AF-A0AAD3CL52-F1
#
_cell.length_a   1.000
_cell.length_b   1.000
_cell.length_c   1.000
_cell.angle_alpha   90.00
_cell.angle_beta   90.00
_cell.angle_gamma   90.00
#
_symmetry.space_group_name_H-M   'P 1'
#
loop_
_entity.id
_entity.type
_entity.pdbx_description
1 polymer ?
#
loop_
_entity_poly.entity_id
_entity_poly.type
_entity_poly.pdbx_seq_one_letter_code
_entity_poly.pdbx_strand_id
1 'polypeptide(L)'
;MRVSFANILLASSAIGASAFAPEPLSFAQRSTKLQAKQEDSLDGVGKAFAVAALSFAMFMNPSPALADGQTKTFKLPPIDFSDKTRCQFNDSKMGQANAQRDKLYDLRQCTLSNQDASGFDLSGVIMTKTDVSGTKFIESQFSKGYLRDSTFDGADFSNGIIDRASFAGSSLKGAIFNNAVLTGTSFEDADVENADFTDAYIGDFDIRNLCKNPTLKGENPVTGADTKLSVGCGYRR
;
A
#
# COMPACT_ATOMS: atom_id res chain seq x y z
N MET A 1 -5.85 -18.76 -60.80
CA MET A 1 -5.15 -18.01 -61.88
C MET A 1 -5.40 -16.53 -61.62
N ARG A 2 -4.46 -15.63 -61.31
CA ARG A 2 -3.00 -15.57 -61.47
C ARG A 2 -2.39 -14.99 -60.18
N VAL A 3 -1.23 -15.54 -59.80
CA VAL A 3 -0.37 -15.10 -58.71
C VAL A 3 0.41 -13.87 -59.21
N SER A 4 0.42 -12.78 -58.44
CA SER A 4 1.25 -11.60 -58.72
C SER A 4 2.62 -11.79 -58.05
N PHE A 5 3.63 -12.07 -58.87
CA PHE A 5 5.05 -11.99 -58.49
C PHE A 5 5.54 -10.58 -58.81
N ALA A 6 6.07 -9.87 -57.81
CA ALA A 6 6.86 -8.66 -58.02
C ALA A 6 8.17 -8.74 -57.23
N ASN A 7 9.21 -8.95 -58.02
CA ASN A 7 10.66 -8.85 -57.83
C ASN A 7 11.24 -8.39 -56.47
N ILE A 8 12.10 -9.29 -55.99
CA ILE A 8 13.25 -9.09 -55.12
C ILE A 8 14.33 -8.30 -55.90
N LEU A 9 14.85 -7.23 -55.31
CA LEU A 9 16.12 -6.61 -55.69
C LEU A 9 16.90 -6.28 -54.40
N LEU A 10 18.03 -6.99 -54.25
CA LEU A 10 19.04 -6.80 -53.22
C LEU A 10 19.85 -5.52 -53.51
N ALA A 11 20.06 -4.70 -52.48
CA ALA A 11 21.19 -3.80 -52.40
C ALA A 11 21.71 -3.76 -50.96
N SER A 12 22.95 -4.17 -50.80
CA SER A 12 23.74 -4.25 -49.57
C SER A 12 24.39 -2.89 -49.29
N SER A 13 24.47 -2.45 -48.02
CA SER A 13 25.69 -1.98 -47.34
C SER A 13 25.44 -1.06 -46.13
N ALA A 14 26.43 -1.09 -45.22
CA ALA A 14 26.74 -0.17 -44.12
C ALA A 14 25.96 -0.30 -42.79
N ILE A 15 26.55 -1.13 -41.92
CA ILE A 15 26.37 -1.16 -40.46
C ILE A 15 26.95 0.15 -39.88
N GLY A 16 26.11 0.96 -39.23
CA GLY A 16 26.52 2.11 -38.43
C GLY A 16 26.21 1.86 -36.96
N ALA A 17 27.23 1.60 -36.16
CA ALA A 17 27.15 1.45 -34.72
C ALA A 17 27.00 2.83 -34.05
N SER A 18 25.94 3.04 -33.27
CA SER A 18 25.86 4.15 -32.30
C SER A 18 26.10 3.61 -30.90
N ALA A 19 27.27 3.97 -30.37
CA ALA A 19 27.74 3.60 -29.05
C ALA A 19 26.99 4.42 -27.98
N PHE A 20 26.45 3.70 -27.01
CA PHE A 20 26.00 4.19 -25.71
C PHE A 20 27.26 4.33 -24.84
N ALA A 21 27.60 5.54 -24.40
CA ALA A 21 28.71 5.78 -23.47
C ALA A 21 28.17 6.47 -22.21
N PRO A 22 28.46 5.95 -21.00
CA PRO A 22 28.00 6.52 -19.73
C PRO A 22 28.90 7.67 -19.26
N GLU A 23 28.30 8.71 -18.67
CA GLU A 23 29.04 9.77 -17.98
C GLU A 23 29.57 9.29 -16.61
N PRO A 24 30.80 9.68 -16.21
CA PRO A 24 31.41 9.21 -14.97
C PRO A 24 31.02 10.05 -13.75
N LEU A 25 30.68 9.35 -12.66
CA LEU A 25 30.64 9.88 -11.30
C LEU A 25 32.06 10.22 -10.82
N SER A 26 32.28 11.45 -10.33
CA SER A 26 33.51 11.85 -9.64
C SER A 26 33.19 12.42 -8.26
N PHE A 27 33.53 11.63 -7.24
CA PHE A 27 33.63 12.01 -5.83
C PHE A 27 34.94 12.82 -5.63
N ALA A 28 34.87 14.03 -5.10
CA ALA A 28 36.05 14.78 -4.68
C ALA A 28 35.82 15.44 -3.30
N GLN A 29 36.61 14.97 -2.33
CA GLN A 29 36.83 15.56 -1.02
C GLN A 29 37.62 16.88 -1.12
N ARG A 30 37.38 17.84 -0.22
CA ARG A 30 38.40 18.71 0.41
C ARG A 30 37.73 19.58 1.49
N SER A 31 37.90 19.25 2.76
CA SER A 31 39.00 19.68 3.67
C SER A 31 38.87 21.13 4.16
N THR A 32 38.52 21.23 5.44
CA THR A 32 39.05 22.17 6.45
C THR A 32 40.10 23.18 6.00
N LYS A 33 39.85 24.47 6.31
CA LYS A 33 40.88 25.37 6.86
C LYS A 33 40.23 26.47 7.70
N LEU A 34 40.45 26.36 9.01
CA LEU A 34 40.54 27.49 9.92
C LEU A 34 41.50 28.54 9.37
N GLN A 35 41.15 29.82 9.50
CA GLN A 35 42.12 30.83 9.91
C GLN A 35 41.40 32.02 10.56
N ALA A 36 41.73 32.20 11.84
CA ALA A 36 41.42 33.38 12.63
C ALA A 36 42.21 34.58 12.10
N LYS A 37 41.62 35.78 12.19
CA LYS A 37 42.38 37.00 12.40
C LYS A 37 41.61 37.92 13.34
N GLN A 38 42.17 38.08 14.53
CA GLN A 38 41.84 39.02 15.58
C GLN A 38 42.90 40.12 15.53
N GLU A 39 42.49 41.38 15.42
CA GLU A 39 43.31 42.53 15.81
C GLU A 39 42.41 43.59 16.47
N ASP A 40 42.83 43.94 17.69
CA ASP A 40 42.26 44.93 18.61
C ASP A 40 42.43 46.37 18.11
N SER A 41 41.56 47.28 18.59
CA SER A 41 41.92 48.70 18.79
C SER A 41 40.76 49.42 19.52
N LEU A 42 40.81 49.43 20.85
CA LEU A 42 40.08 50.37 21.70
C LEU A 42 40.98 51.57 21.96
N ASP A 43 40.55 52.77 21.55
CA ASP A 43 41.13 54.04 21.97
C ASP A 43 40.01 55.05 22.28
N GLY A 44 40.14 55.73 23.43
CA GLY A 44 39.66 57.11 23.57
C GLY A 44 38.42 57.35 24.43
N VAL A 45 38.66 57.59 25.72
CA VAL A 45 37.73 58.10 26.74
C VAL A 45 37.30 59.55 26.45
N GLY A 46 36.01 59.89 26.63
CA GLY A 46 35.62 61.27 26.97
C GLY A 46 34.23 61.79 26.57
N LYS A 47 33.31 61.77 27.54
CA LYS A 47 32.22 62.75 27.80
C LYS A 47 30.96 62.74 26.91
N ALA A 48 29.85 62.36 27.58
CA ALA A 48 28.48 62.87 27.54
C ALA A 48 28.09 63.87 26.43
N PHE A 49 26.97 63.58 25.72
CA PHE A 49 25.77 64.44 25.65
C PHE A 49 24.65 63.75 24.83
N ALA A 50 23.41 63.92 25.31
CA ALA A 50 22.13 64.01 24.58
C ALA A 50 21.44 62.77 23.94
N VAL A 51 20.38 62.32 24.63
CA VAL A 51 18.98 62.14 24.17
C VAL A 51 18.72 61.67 22.73
N ALA A 52 18.17 60.46 22.58
CA ALA A 52 17.06 60.19 21.65
C ALA A 52 16.38 58.86 21.99
N ALA A 53 15.11 58.94 22.39
CA ALA A 53 14.22 57.80 22.55
C ALA A 53 13.93 57.18 21.19
N LEU A 54 14.23 55.89 21.00
CA LEU A 54 13.66 55.09 19.91
C LEU A 54 13.44 53.64 20.38
N SER A 55 12.18 53.38 20.67
CA SER A 55 11.44 52.18 20.26
C SER A 55 12.10 50.82 20.54
N PHE A 56 11.65 50.22 21.64
CA PHE A 56 11.73 48.79 21.92
C PHE A 56 10.89 48.01 20.88
N ALA A 57 11.41 47.85 19.67
CA ALA A 57 10.80 46.98 18.66
C ALA A 57 11.21 45.53 18.99
N MET A 58 10.25 44.80 19.57
CA MET A 58 10.35 43.35 19.77
C MET A 58 10.81 42.67 18.49
N PHE A 59 11.88 41.88 18.61
CA PHE A 59 12.27 40.87 17.65
C PHE A 59 11.12 39.86 17.46
N MET A 60 10.22 40.13 16.51
CA MET A 60 9.31 39.12 15.97
C MET A 60 9.99 38.49 14.76
N ASN A 61 10.97 37.63 15.01
CA ASN A 61 11.32 36.61 14.04
C ASN A 61 10.14 35.62 14.01
N PRO A 62 9.45 35.41 12.87
CA PRO A 62 8.56 34.27 12.76
C PRO A 62 9.43 33.03 12.86
N SER A 63 9.35 32.36 14.01
CA SER A 63 9.98 31.04 14.14
C SER A 63 9.37 30.14 13.06
N PRO A 64 10.19 29.40 12.29
CA PRO A 64 9.66 28.42 11.36
C PRO A 64 8.71 27.51 12.13
N ALA A 65 7.49 27.39 11.62
CA ALA A 65 6.48 26.50 12.15
C ALA A 65 7.14 25.14 12.44
N LEU A 66 7.11 24.75 13.71
CA LEU A 66 7.44 23.40 14.15
C LEU A 66 6.51 22.44 13.41
N ALA A 67 7.01 21.90 12.30
CA ALA A 67 6.55 20.63 11.76
C ALA A 67 6.94 19.57 12.78
N ASP A 68 6.06 19.34 13.76
CA ASP A 68 6.29 18.37 14.81
C ASP A 68 6.12 16.95 14.21
N GLY A 69 7.19 16.45 13.64
CA GLY A 69 7.37 15.07 13.19
C GLY A 69 7.55 14.10 14.37
N GLN A 70 6.64 14.15 15.35
CA GLN A 70 6.66 13.34 16.56
C GLN A 70 5.24 12.94 17.00
N THR A 71 4.46 12.32 16.13
CA THR A 71 3.27 11.59 16.60
C THR A 71 3.69 10.18 17.02
N LYS A 72 3.74 9.91 18.34
CA LYS A 72 3.90 8.55 18.91
C LYS A 72 2.77 7.59 18.51
N THR A 73 1.74 8.12 17.85
CA THR A 73 0.60 7.40 17.32
C THR A 73 0.44 7.84 15.87
N PHE A 74 0.65 6.93 14.91
CA PHE A 74 0.21 7.15 13.55
C PHE A 74 -1.31 7.36 13.56
N LYS A 75 -1.75 8.63 13.52
CA LYS A 75 -3.16 8.98 13.44
C LYS A 75 -3.52 9.07 11.97
N LEU A 76 -4.31 8.10 11.52
CA LEU A 76 -5.02 8.23 10.26
C LEU A 76 -5.81 9.54 10.25
N PRO A 77 -5.94 10.20 9.09
CA PRO A 77 -6.77 11.40 8.98
C PRO A 77 -8.20 11.10 9.48
N PRO A 78 -8.88 12.08 10.09
CA PRO A 78 -10.28 11.95 10.47
C PRO A 78 -11.13 11.49 9.28
N ILE A 79 -12.10 10.63 9.55
CA ILE A 79 -13.05 10.20 8.51
C ILE A 79 -13.98 11.39 8.23
N ASP A 80 -14.01 11.82 6.98
CA ASP A 80 -15.05 12.72 6.50
C ASP A 80 -16.28 11.90 6.11
N PHE A 81 -17.32 11.94 6.97
CA PHE A 81 -18.58 11.26 6.73
C PHE A 81 -19.48 11.99 5.71
N SER A 82 -19.14 13.22 5.33
CA SER A 82 -19.91 13.99 4.35
C SER A 82 -19.55 13.64 2.90
N ASP A 83 -18.36 13.05 2.69
CA ASP A 83 -17.89 12.60 1.38
C ASP A 83 -18.64 11.33 0.93
N LYS A 84 -19.59 11.52 0.02
CA LYS A 84 -20.38 10.43 -0.58
C LYS A 84 -19.58 9.54 -1.54
N THR A 85 -18.41 10.00 -1.99
CA THR A 85 -17.56 9.26 -2.95
C THR A 85 -16.66 8.25 -2.25
N ARG A 86 -16.53 8.33 -0.92
CA ARG A 86 -15.64 7.49 -0.11
C ARG A 86 -16.01 6.01 -0.14
N CYS A 87 -17.29 5.68 0.03
CA CYS A 87 -17.77 4.30 0.08
C CYS A 87 -18.16 3.80 -1.30
N GLN A 88 -17.23 3.78 -2.26
CA GLN A 88 -17.46 3.32 -3.63
C GLN A 88 -16.18 2.70 -4.23
N PHE A 89 -16.34 1.74 -5.15
CA PHE A 89 -15.24 1.14 -5.92
C PHE A 89 -15.17 1.77 -7.32
N ASN A 90 -14.54 2.94 -7.45
CA ASN A 90 -14.57 3.70 -8.71
C ASN A 90 -13.25 3.63 -9.48
N ASP A 91 -12.12 3.75 -8.78
CA ASP A 91 -10.84 4.14 -9.39
C ASP A 91 -9.73 3.17 -9.00
N SER A 92 -9.64 1.97 -9.57
CA SER A 92 -8.45 1.08 -9.46
C SER A 92 -8.56 -0.25 -10.19
N LYS A 93 -9.41 -0.36 -11.22
CA LYS A 93 -9.42 -1.59 -12.02
C LYS A 93 -8.08 -1.74 -12.75
N MET A 94 -7.41 -2.86 -12.54
CA MET A 94 -6.15 -3.22 -13.18
C MET A 94 -6.32 -3.15 -14.70
N GLY A 95 -5.46 -2.38 -15.36
CA GLY A 95 -5.55 -2.12 -16.81
C GLY A 95 -5.97 -0.70 -17.18
N GLN A 96 -6.30 0.18 -16.23
CA GLN A 96 -6.37 1.61 -16.50
C GLN A 96 -4.97 2.21 -16.66
N ALA A 97 -4.81 3.10 -17.65
CA ALA A 97 -3.54 3.53 -18.23
C ALA A 97 -2.53 4.16 -17.26
N ASN A 98 -2.94 4.51 -16.03
CA ASN A 98 -2.07 5.22 -15.10
C ASN A 98 -1.70 4.45 -13.84
N ALA A 99 -2.42 3.39 -13.43
CA ALA A 99 -2.19 2.59 -12.20
C ALA A 99 -1.72 3.39 -10.95
N GLN A 100 -1.97 4.71 -10.93
CA GLN A 100 -1.44 5.66 -9.99
C GLN A 100 -2.64 6.14 -9.23
N ARG A 101 -2.68 5.77 -7.95
CA ARG A 101 -3.75 6.19 -7.06
C ARG A 101 -3.40 7.53 -6.47
N ASP A 102 -4.27 8.51 -6.69
CA ASP A 102 -4.15 9.84 -6.11
C ASP A 102 -4.47 9.84 -4.61
N LYS A 103 -5.28 8.88 -4.16
CA LYS A 103 -5.74 8.74 -2.77
C LYS A 103 -5.73 7.27 -2.35
N LEU A 104 -5.39 7.03 -1.09
CA LEU A 104 -5.57 5.73 -0.46
C LEU A 104 -7.06 5.37 -0.40
N TYR A 105 -7.41 4.11 -0.66
CA TYR A 105 -8.77 3.64 -0.43
C TYR A 105 -9.05 3.59 1.08
N ASP A 106 -9.84 4.53 1.56
CA ASP A 106 -10.31 4.59 2.93
C ASP A 106 -11.79 4.22 3.01
N LEU A 107 -12.05 2.93 3.12
CA LEU A 107 -13.39 2.34 3.17
C LEU A 107 -13.84 2.05 4.61
N ARG A 108 -13.19 2.64 5.62
CA ARG A 108 -13.53 2.43 7.04
C ARG A 108 -15.02 2.70 7.28
N GLN A 109 -15.71 1.83 8.02
CA GLN A 109 -17.11 2.03 8.38
C GLN A 109 -18.07 2.21 7.19
N CYS A 110 -17.73 1.68 6.01
CA CYS A 110 -18.61 1.64 4.86
C CYS A 110 -19.43 0.35 4.82
N THR A 111 -20.60 0.42 4.18
CA THR A 111 -21.41 -0.75 3.81
C THR A 111 -21.43 -0.87 2.29
N LEU A 112 -20.79 -1.91 1.79
CA LEU A 112 -20.42 -2.18 0.40
C LEU A 112 -20.67 -3.65 0.06
N SER A 113 -21.77 -4.21 0.56
CA SER A 113 -22.15 -5.61 0.35
C SER A 113 -22.60 -5.84 -1.10
N ASN A 114 -22.37 -7.06 -1.60
CA ASN A 114 -22.76 -7.54 -2.93
C ASN A 114 -22.26 -6.68 -4.10
N GLN A 115 -21.09 -6.05 -3.95
CA GLN A 115 -20.48 -5.27 -5.02
C GLN A 115 -19.63 -6.15 -5.94
N ASP A 116 -19.26 -5.60 -7.10
CA ASP A 116 -18.25 -6.20 -7.97
C ASP A 116 -17.00 -5.30 -7.99
N ALA A 117 -15.95 -5.77 -7.32
CA ALA A 117 -14.63 -5.18 -7.27
C ALA A 117 -13.59 -6.11 -7.93
N SER A 118 -14.02 -6.93 -8.90
CA SER A 118 -13.15 -7.87 -9.59
C SER A 118 -12.08 -7.14 -10.42
N GLY A 119 -10.83 -7.59 -10.30
CA GLY A 119 -9.67 -7.00 -10.95
C GLY A 119 -9.25 -5.64 -10.39
N PHE A 120 -9.69 -5.25 -9.19
CA PHE A 120 -9.22 -4.01 -8.56
C PHE A 120 -7.87 -4.18 -7.87
N ASP A 121 -7.00 -3.18 -7.98
CA ASP A 121 -5.84 -3.02 -7.11
C ASP A 121 -6.24 -2.26 -5.83
N LEU A 122 -6.44 -3.01 -4.75
CA LEU A 122 -6.77 -2.51 -3.41
C LEU A 122 -5.55 -2.55 -2.47
N SER A 123 -4.32 -2.51 -3.00
CA SER A 123 -3.12 -2.52 -2.15
C SER A 123 -3.10 -1.32 -1.18
N GLY A 124 -2.85 -1.57 0.11
CA GLY A 124 -2.87 -0.56 1.16
C GLY A 124 -4.27 -0.09 1.58
N VAL A 125 -5.35 -0.69 1.07
CA VAL A 125 -6.72 -0.32 1.44
C VAL A 125 -6.93 -0.40 2.95
N ILE A 126 -7.71 0.54 3.49
CA ILE A 126 -8.15 0.54 4.88
C ILE A 126 -9.65 0.20 4.91
N MET A 127 -9.97 -1.01 5.33
CA MET A 127 -11.33 -1.51 5.52
C MET A 127 -11.50 -1.92 6.98
N THR A 128 -11.49 -0.94 7.90
CA THR A 128 -11.77 -1.20 9.31
C THR A 128 -13.25 -1.04 9.59
N LYS A 129 -13.90 -2.04 10.20
CA LYS A 129 -15.35 -2.03 10.47
C LYS A 129 -16.20 -1.82 9.23
N THR A 130 -15.77 -2.40 8.11
CA THR A 130 -16.43 -2.32 6.81
C THR A 130 -17.22 -3.60 6.56
N ASP A 131 -18.41 -3.47 5.98
CA ASP A 131 -19.20 -4.61 5.50
C ASP A 131 -19.06 -4.71 3.98
N VAL A 132 -18.48 -5.80 3.50
CA VAL A 132 -18.39 -6.18 2.08
C VAL A 132 -18.86 -7.61 1.87
N SER A 133 -19.87 -8.02 2.63
CA SER A 133 -20.46 -9.35 2.54
C SER A 133 -20.97 -9.64 1.12
N GLY A 134 -20.67 -10.81 0.57
CA GLY A 134 -21.06 -11.23 -0.77
C GLY A 134 -20.39 -10.46 -1.92
N THR A 135 -19.41 -9.60 -1.63
CA THR A 135 -18.70 -8.83 -2.66
C THR A 135 -17.70 -9.69 -3.42
N LYS A 136 -17.61 -9.46 -4.73
CA LYS A 136 -16.67 -10.15 -5.61
C LYS A 136 -15.37 -9.38 -5.70
N PHE A 137 -14.30 -10.04 -5.31
CA PHE A 137 -12.91 -9.60 -5.34
C PHE A 137 -12.07 -10.52 -6.24
N ILE A 138 -12.69 -11.09 -7.27
CA ILE A 138 -12.05 -12.04 -8.19
C ILE A 138 -10.89 -11.33 -8.91
N GLU A 139 -9.70 -11.95 -8.97
CA GLU A 139 -8.49 -11.38 -9.58
C GLU A 139 -8.04 -10.02 -8.98
N SER A 140 -8.52 -9.66 -7.79
CA SER A 140 -8.13 -8.41 -7.13
C SER A 140 -6.83 -8.54 -6.33
N GLN A 141 -6.21 -7.40 -6.00
CA GLN A 141 -4.98 -7.35 -5.20
C GLN A 141 -5.17 -6.61 -3.88
N PHE A 142 -4.69 -7.19 -2.79
CA PHE A 142 -4.77 -6.66 -1.42
C PHE A 142 -3.39 -6.58 -0.75
N SER A 143 -2.37 -6.08 -1.44
CA SER A 143 -1.03 -5.99 -0.85
C SER A 143 -1.01 -4.98 0.30
N LYS A 144 -0.64 -5.41 1.52
CA LYS A 144 -0.58 -4.58 2.74
C LYS A 144 -1.94 -3.96 3.13
N GLY A 145 -3.05 -4.64 2.83
CA GLY A 145 -4.40 -4.20 3.22
C GLY A 145 -4.64 -4.28 4.73
N TYR A 146 -5.31 -3.28 5.29
CA TYR A 146 -5.72 -3.24 6.69
C TYR A 146 -7.24 -3.50 6.79
N LEU A 147 -7.61 -4.76 6.98
CA LEU A 147 -8.96 -5.30 6.78
C LEU A 147 -9.60 -5.77 8.10
N ARG A 148 -9.22 -5.15 9.23
CA ARG A 148 -9.56 -5.61 10.58
C ARG A 148 -11.00 -5.27 11.00
N ASP A 149 -11.55 -6.11 11.88
CA ASP A 149 -12.88 -5.94 12.49
C ASP A 149 -14.01 -5.74 11.45
N SER A 150 -13.89 -6.35 10.28
CA SER A 150 -14.77 -6.16 9.12
C SER A 150 -15.54 -7.43 8.77
N THR A 151 -16.57 -7.32 7.92
CA THR A 151 -17.39 -8.45 7.50
C THR A 151 -17.17 -8.72 6.00
N PHE A 152 -16.66 -9.91 5.71
CA PHE A 152 -16.37 -10.44 4.37
C PHE A 152 -17.14 -11.75 4.14
N ASP A 153 -18.27 -11.94 4.82
CA ASP A 153 -19.05 -13.18 4.74
C ASP A 153 -19.51 -13.43 3.30
N GLY A 154 -19.19 -14.61 2.77
CA GLY A 154 -19.49 -15.00 1.39
C GLY A 154 -18.75 -14.19 0.32
N ALA A 155 -17.73 -13.41 0.68
CA ALA A 155 -16.92 -12.68 -0.30
C ALA A 155 -16.05 -13.64 -1.13
N ASP A 156 -15.86 -13.32 -2.40
CA ASP A 156 -15.13 -14.16 -3.35
C ASP A 156 -13.80 -13.52 -3.75
N PHE A 157 -12.69 -14.06 -3.24
CA PHE A 157 -11.31 -13.65 -3.52
C PHE A 157 -10.60 -14.58 -4.52
N SER A 158 -11.35 -15.35 -5.31
CA SER A 158 -10.77 -16.33 -6.22
C SER A 158 -9.75 -15.69 -7.18
N ASN A 159 -8.61 -16.36 -7.39
CA ASN A 159 -7.48 -15.88 -8.20
C ASN A 159 -6.87 -14.54 -7.74
N GLY A 160 -7.18 -14.08 -6.53
CA GLY A 160 -6.66 -12.83 -5.98
C GLY A 160 -5.23 -12.94 -5.43
N ILE A 161 -4.56 -11.79 -5.31
CA ILE A 161 -3.25 -11.69 -4.66
C ILE A 161 -3.42 -10.92 -3.35
N ILE A 162 -3.21 -11.61 -2.23
CA ILE A 162 -3.37 -11.05 -0.89
C ILE A 162 -2.05 -11.24 -0.14
N ASP A 163 -1.15 -10.27 -0.32
CA ASP A 163 0.17 -10.21 0.32
C ASP A 163 0.14 -9.29 1.54
N ARG A 164 0.60 -9.78 2.69
CA ARG A 164 0.78 -9.00 3.92
C ARG A 164 -0.47 -8.25 4.38
N ALA A 165 -1.66 -8.79 4.11
CA ALA A 165 -2.92 -8.23 4.57
C ALA A 165 -3.26 -8.69 5.99
N SER A 166 -4.12 -7.95 6.68
CA SER A 166 -4.58 -8.31 8.03
C SER A 166 -6.11 -8.36 8.08
N PHE A 167 -6.68 -9.56 8.14
CA PHE A 167 -8.10 -9.82 8.41
C PHE A 167 -8.41 -10.01 9.89
N ALA A 168 -7.52 -9.55 10.77
CA ALA A 168 -7.66 -9.86 12.18
C ALA A 168 -8.96 -9.32 12.79
N GLY A 169 -9.65 -10.16 13.56
CA GLY A 169 -10.96 -9.88 14.15
C GLY A 169 -12.13 -9.80 13.15
N SER A 170 -11.90 -10.10 11.87
CA SER A 170 -12.92 -10.01 10.82
C SER A 170 -13.70 -11.31 10.66
N SER A 171 -14.93 -11.20 10.17
CA SER A 171 -15.74 -12.35 9.75
C SER A 171 -15.48 -12.66 8.29
N LEU A 172 -15.16 -13.92 7.99
CA LEU A 172 -14.84 -14.48 6.67
C LEU A 172 -15.69 -15.73 6.40
N LYS A 173 -16.92 -15.78 6.95
CA LYS A 173 -17.74 -16.98 6.90
C LYS A 173 -18.13 -17.29 5.47
N GLY A 174 -17.84 -18.50 5.01
CA GLY A 174 -18.15 -18.87 3.62
C GLY A 174 -17.34 -18.10 2.57
N ALA A 175 -16.31 -17.35 2.95
CA ALA A 175 -15.45 -16.66 1.99
C ALA A 175 -14.68 -17.66 1.11
N ILE A 176 -14.42 -17.28 -0.13
CA ILE A 176 -13.78 -18.16 -1.12
C ILE A 176 -12.42 -17.60 -1.48
N PHE A 177 -11.35 -18.38 -1.29
CA PHE A 177 -9.96 -18.03 -1.59
C PHE A 177 -9.35 -18.96 -2.66
N ASN A 178 -10.18 -19.47 -3.56
CA ASN A 178 -9.76 -20.50 -4.49
C ASN A 178 -8.67 -20.00 -5.44
N ASN A 179 -7.57 -20.74 -5.55
CA ASN A 179 -6.41 -20.34 -6.34
C ASN A 179 -5.86 -18.94 -5.98
N ALA A 180 -6.10 -18.46 -4.74
CA ALA A 180 -5.58 -17.18 -4.28
C ALA A 180 -4.15 -17.32 -3.73
N VAL A 181 -3.38 -16.23 -3.79
CA VAL A 181 -2.05 -16.16 -3.18
C VAL A 181 -2.17 -15.45 -1.83
N LEU A 182 -1.96 -16.18 -0.73
CA LEU A 182 -2.05 -15.70 0.65
C LEU A 182 -0.65 -15.74 1.29
N THR A 183 0.11 -14.66 1.17
CA THR A 183 1.50 -14.63 1.67
C THR A 183 1.66 -13.61 2.80
N GLY A 184 2.03 -14.06 4.00
CA GLY A 184 2.17 -13.18 5.16
C GLY A 184 0.85 -12.56 5.62
N THR A 185 -0.28 -13.19 5.28
CA THR A 185 -1.62 -12.70 5.60
C THR A 185 -2.06 -13.19 6.96
N SER A 186 -2.50 -12.28 7.82
CA SER A 186 -2.96 -12.61 9.17
C SER A 186 -4.46 -12.85 9.23
N PHE A 187 -4.83 -13.99 9.82
CA PHE A 187 -6.20 -14.40 10.17
C PHE A 187 -6.39 -14.49 11.69
N GLU A 188 -5.59 -13.74 12.46
CA GLU A 188 -5.67 -13.71 13.93
C GLU A 188 -7.07 -13.31 14.40
N ASP A 189 -7.71 -14.12 15.24
CA ASP A 189 -9.08 -13.92 15.73
C ASP A 189 -10.15 -13.74 14.63
N ALA A 190 -9.83 -14.09 13.38
CA ALA A 190 -10.81 -14.05 12.29
C ALA A 190 -11.74 -15.26 12.36
N ASP A 191 -13.01 -15.08 11.99
CA ASP A 191 -13.96 -16.19 11.88
C ASP A 191 -13.95 -16.73 10.45
N VAL A 192 -13.33 -17.89 10.24
CA VAL A 192 -13.13 -18.54 8.94
C VAL A 192 -14.01 -19.77 8.76
N GLU A 193 -15.13 -19.86 9.50
CA GLU A 193 -16.09 -20.95 9.38
C GLU A 193 -16.64 -21.08 7.95
N ASN A 194 -16.65 -22.29 7.41
CA ASN A 194 -17.07 -22.59 6.03
C ASN A 194 -16.25 -21.86 4.94
N ALA A 195 -15.09 -21.25 5.24
CA ALA A 195 -14.25 -20.65 4.22
C ALA A 195 -13.62 -21.73 3.31
N ASP A 196 -13.38 -21.41 2.05
CA ASP A 196 -12.71 -22.30 1.09
C ASP A 196 -11.32 -21.77 0.76
N PHE A 197 -10.30 -22.60 0.95
CA PHE A 197 -8.90 -22.30 0.63
C PHE A 197 -8.34 -23.23 -0.46
N THR A 198 -9.20 -23.84 -1.27
CA THR A 198 -8.79 -24.85 -2.26
C THR A 198 -7.80 -24.26 -3.26
N ASP A 199 -6.68 -24.94 -3.47
CA ASP A 199 -5.58 -24.50 -4.33
C ASP A 199 -4.97 -23.14 -3.94
N ALA A 200 -5.26 -22.62 -2.75
CA ALA A 200 -4.64 -21.38 -2.28
C ALA A 200 -3.15 -21.59 -1.98
N TYR A 201 -2.31 -20.67 -2.43
CA TYR A 201 -0.90 -20.66 -2.06
C TYR A 201 -0.75 -19.97 -0.70
N ILE A 202 -0.57 -20.77 0.35
CA ILE A 202 -0.40 -20.30 1.73
C ILE A 202 0.98 -20.70 2.25
N GLY A 203 1.70 -19.75 2.87
CA GLY A 203 3.00 -20.03 3.46
C GLY A 203 2.93 -20.96 4.68
N ASP A 204 3.97 -21.77 4.92
CA ASP A 204 4.01 -22.76 6.01
C ASP A 204 3.79 -22.17 7.41
N PHE A 205 4.20 -20.93 7.63
CA PHE A 205 3.94 -20.23 8.88
C PHE A 205 2.47 -19.85 9.02
N ASP A 206 1.86 -19.35 7.95
CA ASP A 206 0.48 -18.90 7.90
C ASP A 206 -0.49 -20.10 8.04
N ILE A 207 -0.21 -21.22 7.37
CA ILE A 207 -0.95 -22.49 7.55
C ILE A 207 -0.94 -22.92 9.02
N ARG A 208 0.23 -22.90 9.69
CA ARG A 208 0.33 -23.31 11.11
C ARG A 208 -0.50 -22.43 12.04
N ASN A 209 -0.66 -21.14 11.72
CA ASN A 209 -1.50 -20.24 12.50
C ASN A 209 -2.97 -20.44 12.18
N LEU A 210 -3.31 -20.58 10.89
CA LEU A 210 -4.67 -20.82 10.44
C LEU A 210 -5.24 -22.13 10.98
N CYS A 211 -4.44 -23.21 11.00
CA CYS A 211 -4.84 -24.51 11.58
C CYS A 211 -5.09 -24.50 13.10
N LYS A 212 -4.64 -23.46 13.82
CA LYS A 212 -4.94 -23.28 15.25
C LYS A 212 -6.27 -22.54 15.48
N ASN A 213 -6.82 -21.91 14.44
CA ASN A 213 -8.05 -21.16 14.56
C ASN A 213 -9.23 -22.13 14.83
N PRO A 214 -9.97 -21.97 15.94
CA PRO A 214 -11.07 -22.88 16.31
C PRO A 214 -12.27 -22.81 15.37
N THR A 215 -12.38 -21.74 14.56
CA THR A 215 -13.45 -21.56 13.57
C THR A 215 -13.16 -22.26 12.24
N LEU A 216 -11.95 -22.80 12.04
CA LEU A 216 -11.55 -23.51 10.83
C LEU A 216 -12.22 -24.91 10.74
N LYS A 217 -13.51 -24.91 10.44
CA LYS A 217 -14.37 -26.09 10.36
C LYS A 217 -15.55 -25.83 9.41
N GLY A 218 -16.21 -26.91 9.04
CA GLY A 218 -17.39 -26.87 8.19
C GLY A 218 -17.06 -27.06 6.71
N GLU A 219 -18.04 -26.77 5.88
CA GLU A 219 -18.00 -26.96 4.44
C GLU A 219 -18.54 -25.69 3.79
N ASN A 220 -17.84 -25.20 2.77
CA ASN A 220 -18.28 -24.01 2.08
C ASN A 220 -19.61 -24.28 1.34
N PRO A 221 -20.68 -23.53 1.59
CA PRO A 221 -22.00 -23.82 1.02
C PRO A 221 -22.08 -23.57 -0.49
N VAL A 222 -21.13 -22.84 -1.07
CA VAL A 222 -21.09 -22.52 -2.50
C VAL A 222 -20.22 -23.52 -3.25
N THR A 223 -19.04 -23.84 -2.73
CA THR A 223 -18.06 -24.70 -3.43
C THR A 223 -18.12 -26.17 -2.99
N GLY A 224 -18.69 -26.48 -1.83
CA GLY A 224 -18.71 -27.83 -1.25
C GLY A 224 -17.35 -28.30 -0.69
N ALA A 225 -16.37 -27.40 -0.57
CA ALA A 225 -15.05 -27.73 -0.06
C ALA A 225 -15.06 -27.77 1.48
N ASP A 226 -14.40 -28.77 2.06
CA ASP A 226 -14.14 -28.81 3.51
C ASP A 226 -13.11 -27.73 3.87
N THR A 227 -13.45 -26.88 4.85
CA THR A 227 -12.66 -25.72 5.24
C THR A 227 -11.29 -26.10 5.82
N LYS A 228 -11.19 -27.23 6.52
CA LYS A 228 -9.94 -27.63 7.17
C LYS A 228 -9.02 -28.39 6.21
N LEU A 229 -9.60 -29.22 5.35
CA LEU A 229 -8.88 -29.96 4.31
C LEU A 229 -8.35 -29.04 3.22
N SER A 230 -9.11 -28.03 2.82
CA SER A 230 -8.69 -27.06 1.80
C SER A 230 -7.44 -26.26 2.20
N VAL A 231 -7.26 -25.95 3.49
CA VAL A 231 -6.01 -25.35 4.02
C VAL A 231 -4.84 -26.35 4.06
N GLY A 232 -5.11 -27.65 4.06
CA GLY A 232 -4.09 -28.71 4.21
C GLY A 232 -3.73 -29.02 5.67
N CYS A 233 -4.60 -28.69 6.64
CA CYS A 233 -4.36 -28.98 8.05
C CYS A 233 -4.39 -30.50 8.32
N GLY A 234 -3.26 -31.06 8.76
CA GLY A 234 -3.16 -32.48 9.14
C GLY A 234 -2.48 -33.39 8.10
N TYR A 235 -2.07 -32.86 6.94
CA TYR A 235 -1.39 -33.63 5.90
C TYR A 235 0.15 -33.55 5.94
N ARG A 236 0.73 -32.66 6.74
CA ARG A 236 2.18 -32.48 6.85
C ARG A 236 2.69 -32.98 8.20
N ARG A 237 3.41 -34.11 8.19
CA ARG A 237 4.28 -34.58 9.28
C ARG A 237 5.68 -34.01 9.12
#